data_AF-A0A099P5Q2-F1
#
_entry.id   AF-A0A099P5Q2-F1
#
_cell.length_a   1.000
_cell.length_b   1.000
_cell.length_c   1.000
_cell.angle_alpha   90.00
_cell.angle_beta   90.00
_cell.angle_gamma   90.00
#
_symmetry.space_group_name_H-M   'P 1'
#
loop_
_entity.id
_entity.type
_entity.pdbx_description
1 polymer ?
#
loop_
_entity_poly.entity_id
_entity_poly.type
_entity_poly.pdbx_seq_one_letter_code
_entity_poly.pdbx_strand_id
1 'polypeptide(L)'
;MGVPALFRWLSKKYPKIISSVIDEEENPVDDIPKLVQYSDPNPNGELDNLYLDMNAIVHPCSHPENRPAPETEEEMMIEIFKYTNHVLNLARPRKLLMIAVDGVAPRAKMNQQRSRRFRSAKDAQIAYEEKQRELAEMEARGETIDDAIKGKKSWDSNSITPGTPFMDILAASLKYWVAYKLSTDPGWAQLQVIISDASVPGEGEHKIMNFIRSQRSRPDYDPNVSHCIHGLDADLIFLSLATHEPHFRVLREDVFAKDNNNKHLTTKDRMMMDEETKEKLKNQSQPFIWLHINVLREYLQVELQIPRLPFKYDFERAIDDWVFMCFFVGNDFLPHLPSLDVRDSSIDILIGIWKNLLPKMKTYITCDGKLNLERVEKLLSELATKEDEIFRKRHEDDERREARFRRIDQDREQRRIVQQQLLGVVSKGKDNAPINPSQNMTLTSLNDKQ
;
A
#
# COMPACT_ATOMS: atom_id res chain seq x y z
N MET A 1 4.67 -11.27 -4.64
CA MET A 1 4.73 -10.66 -3.30
C MET A 1 3.50 -9.80 -3.10
N GLY A 2 2.87 -9.81 -1.92
CA GLY A 2 1.88 -8.77 -1.62
C GLY A 2 2.61 -7.46 -1.33
N VAL A 3 2.18 -6.36 -1.95
CA VAL A 3 2.67 -5.00 -1.68
C VAL A 3 2.81 -4.71 -0.16
N PRO A 4 1.85 -5.10 0.71
CA PRO A 4 1.98 -4.91 2.15
C PRO A 4 3.08 -5.74 2.82
N ALA A 5 3.41 -6.92 2.28
CA ALA A 5 4.37 -7.83 2.89
C ALA A 5 5.82 -7.33 2.72
N LEU A 6 6.18 -6.89 1.51
CA LEU A 6 7.50 -6.30 1.25
C LEU A 6 7.68 -5.01 2.03
N PHE A 7 6.69 -4.11 1.95
CA PHE A 7 6.75 -2.85 2.67
C PHE A 7 6.92 -3.08 4.17
N ARG A 8 6.12 -3.97 4.78
CA ARG A 8 6.26 -4.33 6.20
C ARG A 8 7.64 -4.89 6.55
N TRP A 9 8.23 -5.73 5.70
CA TRP A 9 9.58 -6.25 5.92
C TRP A 9 10.62 -5.13 5.87
N LEU A 10 10.56 -4.25 4.86
CA LEU A 10 11.43 -3.09 4.73
C LEU A 10 11.31 -2.13 5.93
N SER A 11 10.08 -1.77 6.31
CA SER A 11 9.82 -0.88 7.46
C SER A 11 10.38 -1.45 8.76
N LYS A 12 10.30 -2.78 8.95
CA LYS A 12 10.82 -3.43 10.15
C LYS A 12 12.35 -3.49 10.17
N LYS A 13 12.96 -3.77 9.02
CA LYS A 13 14.41 -3.94 8.90
C LYS A 13 15.16 -2.61 8.82
N TYR A 14 14.60 -1.63 8.12
CA TYR A 14 15.18 -0.33 7.87
C TYR A 14 14.23 0.77 8.38
N PRO A 15 14.02 0.91 9.69
CA PRO A 15 12.95 1.75 10.25
C PRO A 15 13.07 3.23 9.89
N LYS A 16 14.29 3.74 9.66
CA LYS A 16 14.52 5.16 9.33
C LYS A 16 14.20 5.54 7.89
N ILE A 17 13.83 4.57 7.04
CA ILE A 17 13.39 4.90 5.67
C ILE A 17 12.00 5.55 5.67
N ILE A 18 11.27 5.52 6.79
CA ILE A 18 9.92 6.07 6.90
C ILE A 18 9.93 7.30 7.81
N SER A 19 9.24 8.35 7.37
CA SER A 19 8.86 9.48 8.23
C SER A 19 7.42 9.89 7.95
N SER A 20 6.77 10.51 8.94
CA SER A 20 5.43 11.08 8.77
C SER A 20 5.47 12.30 7.84
N VAL A 21 4.40 12.48 7.06
CA VAL A 21 4.21 13.71 6.28
C VAL A 21 3.57 14.77 7.18
N ILE A 22 4.08 15.99 7.11
CA ILE A 22 3.45 17.15 7.74
C ILE A 22 2.34 17.63 6.81
N ASP A 23 1.11 17.51 7.30
CA ASP A 23 -0.09 17.97 6.61
C ASP A 23 -0.66 19.21 7.33
N GLU A 24 -0.67 20.33 6.62
CA GLU A 24 -1.20 21.61 7.15
C GLU A 24 -2.72 21.71 7.02
N GLU A 25 -3.38 20.89 6.18
CA GLU A 25 -4.83 20.85 6.06
C GLU A 25 -5.47 20.13 7.26
N GLU A 26 -4.79 19.10 7.80
CA GLU A 26 -5.25 18.30 8.93
C GLU A 26 -4.85 18.85 10.31
N ASN A 27 -3.86 19.76 10.37
CA ASN A 27 -3.37 20.35 11.62
C ASN A 27 -3.64 21.87 11.67
N PRO A 28 -4.90 22.30 11.84
CA PRO A 28 -5.22 23.72 11.95
C PRO A 28 -4.54 24.33 13.19
N VAL A 29 -3.99 25.53 13.03
CA VAL A 29 -3.51 26.33 14.17
C VAL A 29 -4.70 27.12 14.71
N ASP A 30 -4.98 27.00 16.01
CA ASP A 30 -6.03 27.75 16.72
C ASP A 30 -7.47 27.56 16.18
N ASP A 31 -7.84 26.33 15.78
CA ASP A 31 -9.18 25.97 15.26
C ASP A 31 -9.64 26.76 14.00
N ILE A 32 -8.75 27.52 13.38
CA ILE A 32 -9.00 28.21 12.11
C ILE A 32 -8.40 27.35 10.99
N PRO A 33 -9.20 26.90 10.00
CA PRO A 33 -8.66 26.20 8.85
C PRO A 33 -7.60 27.08 8.15
N LYS A 34 -6.34 26.65 8.20
CA LYS A 34 -5.28 27.36 7.49
C LYS A 34 -5.50 27.14 6.00
N LEU A 35 -5.74 28.22 5.26
CA LEU A 35 -5.83 28.14 3.81
C LEU A 35 -4.43 27.86 3.27
N VAL A 36 -4.15 26.60 2.89
CA VAL A 36 -2.85 26.20 2.35
C VAL A 36 -2.62 26.94 1.04
N GLN A 37 -1.60 27.80 1.01
CA GLN A 37 -1.17 28.45 -0.22
C GLN A 37 -0.05 27.63 -0.86
N TYR A 38 -0.28 27.16 -2.09
CA TYR A 38 0.68 26.31 -2.78
C TYR A 38 2.06 26.97 -2.97
N SER A 39 2.09 28.30 -3.08
CA SER A 39 3.31 29.11 -3.20
C SER A 39 4.17 29.14 -1.93
N ASP A 40 3.61 28.78 -0.77
CA ASP A 40 4.35 28.81 0.50
C ASP A 40 5.43 27.72 0.54
N PRO A 41 6.53 27.93 1.29
CA PRO A 41 7.56 26.92 1.49
C PRO A 41 6.97 25.58 1.95
N ASN A 42 7.47 24.47 1.43
CA ASN A 42 6.96 23.15 1.81
C ASN A 42 7.46 22.79 3.22
N PRO A 43 6.58 22.53 4.20
CA PRO A 43 7.00 22.11 5.55
C PRO A 43 7.78 20.79 5.57
N ASN A 44 7.62 19.95 4.54
CA ASN A 44 8.33 18.67 4.36
C ASN A 44 9.69 18.80 3.64
N GLY A 45 10.10 20.03 3.34
CA GLY A 45 11.25 20.34 2.48
C GLY A 45 10.86 20.42 1.00
N GLU A 46 11.61 21.23 0.25
CA GLU A 46 11.31 21.49 -1.16
C GLU A 46 11.52 20.27 -2.05
N LEU A 47 10.67 20.17 -3.08
CA LEU A 47 10.66 19.11 -4.08
C LEU A 47 10.67 19.72 -5.48
N ASP A 48 11.48 19.16 -6.39
CA ASP A 48 11.51 19.61 -7.77
C ASP A 48 10.42 18.95 -8.59
N ASN A 49 10.39 17.61 -8.61
CA ASN A 49 9.54 16.83 -9.51
C ASN A 49 8.62 15.88 -8.73
N LEU A 50 7.32 15.95 -9.02
CA LEU A 50 6.31 14.99 -8.55
C LEU A 50 5.78 14.17 -9.71
N TYR A 51 5.70 12.86 -9.52
CA TYR A 51 5.14 11.90 -10.46
C TYR A 51 3.94 11.22 -9.81
N LEU A 52 2.79 11.27 -10.45
CA LEU A 52 1.56 10.65 -9.97
C LEU A 52 1.24 9.41 -10.79
N ASP A 53 1.24 8.24 -10.15
CA ASP A 53 0.54 7.08 -10.69
C ASP A 53 -0.96 7.26 -10.41
N MET A 54 -1.71 7.60 -11.44
CA MET A 54 -3.14 7.89 -11.30
C MET A 54 -3.96 6.66 -10.95
N ASN A 55 -3.49 5.45 -11.23
CA ASN A 55 -4.22 4.26 -10.83
C ASN A 55 -4.25 4.12 -9.30
N ALA A 56 -3.17 4.54 -8.61
CA ALA A 56 -3.12 4.60 -7.16
C ALA A 56 -4.10 5.63 -6.56
N ILE A 57 -4.59 6.60 -7.34
CA ILE A 57 -5.56 7.62 -6.91
C ILE A 57 -6.99 7.23 -7.28
N VAL A 58 -7.20 6.78 -8.52
CA VAL A 58 -8.53 6.46 -9.07
C VAL A 58 -9.16 5.28 -8.32
N HIS A 59 -8.38 4.25 -7.97
CA HIS A 59 -8.89 3.09 -7.24
C HIS A 59 -9.47 3.47 -5.86
N PRO A 60 -8.72 4.13 -4.94
CA PRO A 60 -9.27 4.59 -3.66
C PRO A 60 -10.44 5.57 -3.80
N CYS A 61 -10.44 6.43 -4.83
CA CYS A 61 -11.54 7.38 -5.05
C CYS A 61 -12.82 6.69 -5.52
N SER A 62 -12.71 5.62 -6.32
CA SER A 62 -13.86 4.87 -6.83
C SER A 62 -14.48 3.92 -5.78
N HIS A 63 -13.67 3.36 -4.88
CA HIS A 63 -14.11 2.39 -3.86
C HIS A 63 -13.46 2.70 -2.51
N PRO A 64 -13.79 3.84 -1.89
CA PRO A 64 -13.19 4.23 -0.62
C PRO A 64 -13.56 3.26 0.50
N GLU A 65 -12.60 2.93 1.35
CA GLU A 65 -12.83 1.99 2.46
C GLU A 65 -13.65 2.61 3.60
N ASN A 66 -13.49 3.91 3.86
CA ASN A 66 -14.00 4.60 5.05
C ASN A 66 -15.27 5.44 4.80
N ARG A 67 -15.75 5.51 3.56
CA ARG A 67 -16.95 6.29 3.19
C ARG A 67 -17.72 5.59 2.06
N PRO A 68 -18.98 5.98 1.78
CA PRO A 68 -19.71 5.45 0.63
C PRO A 68 -18.98 5.73 -0.69
N ALA A 69 -19.09 4.80 -1.64
CA ALA A 69 -18.58 5.01 -2.99
C ALA A 69 -19.36 6.12 -3.72
N PRO A 70 -18.70 6.89 -4.61
CA PRO A 70 -19.38 7.88 -5.45
C PRO A 70 -20.52 7.24 -6.26
N GLU A 71 -21.61 7.97 -6.46
CA GLU A 71 -22.78 7.46 -7.19
C GLU A 71 -22.65 7.66 -8.70
N THR A 72 -21.87 8.66 -9.11
CA THR A 72 -21.68 9.03 -10.52
C THR A 72 -20.20 9.19 -10.88
N GLU A 73 -19.88 9.10 -12.17
CA GLU A 73 -18.54 9.40 -12.67
C GLU A 73 -18.14 10.86 -12.38
N GLU A 74 -19.10 11.80 -12.41
CA GLU A 74 -18.85 13.21 -12.10
C GLU A 74 -18.40 13.40 -10.64
N GLU A 75 -19.12 12.80 -9.69
CA GLU A 75 -18.70 12.79 -8.28
C GLU A 75 -17.33 12.14 -8.11
N MET A 76 -17.06 11.04 -8.84
CA MET A 76 -15.77 10.38 -8.83
C MET A 76 -14.65 11.29 -9.33
N MET A 77 -14.87 12.07 -10.40
CA MET A 77 -13.88 13.05 -10.90
C MET A 77 -13.61 14.14 -9.87
N ILE A 78 -14.64 14.65 -9.19
CA ILE A 78 -14.49 15.63 -8.11
C ILE A 78 -13.62 15.06 -6.98
N GLU A 79 -13.85 13.81 -6.60
CA GLU A 79 -13.05 13.15 -5.55
C GLU A 79 -11.61 12.91 -6.00
N ILE A 80 -11.38 12.53 -7.26
CA ILE A 80 -10.04 12.43 -7.86
C ILE A 80 -9.34 13.80 -7.81
N PHE A 81 -10.02 14.90 -8.14
CA PHE A 81 -9.43 16.24 -8.08
C PHE A 81 -9.08 16.66 -6.65
N LYS A 82 -9.96 16.39 -5.67
CA LYS A 82 -9.68 16.69 -4.25
C LYS A 82 -8.46 15.91 -3.77
N TYR A 83 -8.44 14.61 -4.02
CA TYR A 83 -7.33 13.75 -3.60
C TYR A 83 -6.01 14.16 -4.29
N THR A 84 -6.05 14.40 -5.59
CA THR A 84 -4.87 14.84 -6.37
C THR A 84 -4.35 16.18 -5.84
N ASN A 85 -5.25 17.13 -5.55
CA ASN A 85 -4.89 18.42 -4.97
C ASN A 85 -4.24 18.27 -3.59
N HIS A 86 -4.78 17.38 -2.76
CA HIS A 86 -4.23 17.09 -1.45
C HIS A 86 -2.80 16.56 -1.54
N VAL A 87 -2.56 15.52 -2.35
CA VAL A 87 -1.20 14.99 -2.63
C VAL A 87 -0.24 16.09 -3.11
N LEU A 88 -0.71 16.98 -3.97
CA LEU A 88 0.07 18.12 -4.46
C LEU A 88 0.39 19.14 -3.36
N ASN A 89 -0.54 19.40 -2.44
CA ASN A 89 -0.34 20.30 -1.31
C ASN A 89 0.64 19.75 -0.28
N LEU A 90 0.75 18.41 -0.15
CA LEU A 90 1.76 17.73 0.66
C LEU A 90 3.16 17.79 0.01
N ALA A 91 3.24 17.55 -1.30
CA ALA A 91 4.52 17.40 -2.00
C ALA A 91 5.09 18.71 -2.59
N ARG A 92 4.25 19.64 -3.04
CA ARG A 92 4.58 20.95 -3.64
C ARG A 92 5.78 20.94 -4.60
N PRO A 93 5.74 20.17 -5.71
CA PRO A 93 6.77 20.24 -6.73
C PRO A 93 6.95 21.65 -7.28
N ARG A 94 8.22 22.06 -7.48
CA ARG A 94 8.57 23.41 -7.96
C ARG A 94 8.94 23.48 -9.42
N LYS A 95 9.28 22.35 -10.05
CA LYS A 95 9.72 22.28 -11.46
C LYS A 95 8.75 21.49 -12.31
N LEU A 96 8.39 20.27 -11.91
CA LEU A 96 7.62 19.36 -12.75
C LEU A 96 6.51 18.61 -11.98
N LEU A 97 5.33 18.55 -12.59
CA LEU A 97 4.28 17.61 -12.27
C LEU A 97 4.04 16.68 -13.47
N MET A 98 4.24 15.38 -13.31
CA MET A 98 3.85 14.38 -14.30
C MET A 98 2.69 13.54 -13.79
N ILE A 99 1.61 13.53 -14.54
CA ILE A 99 0.40 12.74 -14.28
C ILE A 99 0.41 11.56 -15.25
N ALA A 100 0.63 10.36 -14.74
CA ALA A 100 0.70 9.14 -15.54
C ALA A 100 -0.50 8.25 -15.27
N VAL A 101 -1.29 7.99 -16.31
CA VAL A 101 -2.42 7.06 -16.28
C VAL A 101 -1.98 5.77 -16.96
N ASP A 102 -2.40 4.60 -16.46
CA ASP A 102 -2.11 3.33 -17.14
C ASP A 102 -2.64 3.34 -18.57
N GLY A 103 -1.77 2.98 -19.51
CA GLY A 103 -2.12 2.66 -20.88
C GLY A 103 -2.07 1.16 -21.15
N VAL A 104 -2.03 0.78 -22.43
CA VAL A 104 -1.93 -0.65 -22.79
C VAL A 104 -0.61 -1.23 -22.27
N ALA A 105 -0.72 -2.16 -21.32
CA ALA A 105 0.43 -2.80 -20.68
C ALA A 105 1.00 -3.96 -21.52
N PRO A 106 2.25 -4.39 -21.25
CA PRO A 106 2.85 -5.56 -21.90
C PRO A 106 2.06 -6.85 -21.64
N ARG A 107 2.19 -7.84 -22.52
CA ARG A 107 1.48 -9.12 -22.42
C ARG A 107 1.66 -9.83 -21.08
N ALA A 108 2.86 -9.75 -20.49
CA ALA A 108 3.15 -10.34 -19.18
C ALA A 108 2.23 -9.73 -18.10
N LYS A 109 2.11 -8.41 -18.04
CA LYS A 109 1.19 -7.71 -17.13
C LYS A 109 -0.27 -8.00 -17.44
N MET A 110 -0.66 -8.06 -18.72
CA MET A 110 -2.04 -8.35 -19.12
C MET A 110 -2.56 -9.67 -18.54
N ASN A 111 -1.69 -10.69 -18.41
CA ASN A 111 -2.08 -11.96 -17.79
C ASN A 111 -2.37 -11.79 -16.29
N GLN A 112 -1.54 -11.02 -15.58
CA GLN A 112 -1.74 -10.69 -14.17
C GLN A 112 -3.01 -9.87 -13.97
N GLN A 113 -3.21 -8.81 -14.77
CA GLN A 113 -4.41 -7.97 -14.72
C GLN A 113 -5.67 -8.79 -15.03
N ARG A 114 -5.62 -9.68 -16.04
CA ARG A 114 -6.72 -10.61 -16.34
C ARG A 114 -7.04 -11.48 -15.13
N SER A 115 -6.04 -12.13 -14.53
CA SER A 115 -6.25 -12.99 -13.36
C SER A 115 -6.90 -12.22 -12.20
N ARG A 116 -6.41 -11.02 -11.90
CA ARG A 116 -6.98 -10.13 -10.87
C ARG A 116 -8.45 -9.81 -11.15
N ARG A 117 -8.79 -9.39 -12.37
CA ARG A 117 -10.16 -9.00 -12.74
C ARG A 117 -11.14 -10.17 -12.68
N PHE A 118 -10.73 -11.35 -13.14
CA PHE A 118 -11.54 -12.57 -13.02
C PHE A 118 -11.80 -12.93 -11.55
N ARG A 119 -10.80 -12.76 -10.68
CA ARG A 119 -10.97 -12.97 -9.23
C ARG A 119 -11.90 -11.92 -8.63
N SER A 120 -11.67 -10.63 -8.88
CA SER A 120 -12.51 -9.54 -8.37
C SER A 120 -13.97 -9.66 -8.82
N ALA A 121 -14.22 -10.06 -10.07
CA ALA A 121 -15.59 -10.30 -10.55
C ALA A 121 -16.26 -11.47 -9.81
N LYS A 122 -15.52 -12.55 -9.54
CA LYS A 122 -16.01 -13.69 -8.76
C LYS A 122 -16.27 -13.31 -7.30
N ASP A 123 -15.35 -12.58 -6.67
CA ASP A 123 -15.49 -12.12 -5.29
C ASP A 123 -16.68 -11.15 -5.14
N ALA A 124 -16.88 -10.26 -6.13
CA ALA A 124 -18.04 -9.37 -6.17
C ALA A 124 -19.36 -10.14 -6.33
N GLN A 125 -19.38 -11.20 -7.14
CA GLN A 125 -20.54 -12.08 -7.26
C GLN A 125 -20.85 -12.78 -5.92
N ILE A 126 -19.84 -13.36 -5.27
CA ILE A 126 -20.00 -14.03 -3.97
C ILE A 126 -20.52 -13.04 -2.91
N ALA A 127 -19.93 -11.85 -2.83
CA ALA A 127 -20.36 -10.81 -1.88
C ALA A 127 -21.79 -10.33 -2.16
N TYR A 128 -22.20 -10.27 -3.44
CA TYR A 128 -23.56 -9.96 -3.81
C TYR A 128 -24.54 -11.04 -3.35
N GLU A 129 -24.23 -12.31 -3.61
CA GLU A 129 -25.05 -13.45 -3.18
C GLU A 129 -25.19 -13.53 -1.66
N GLU A 130 -24.10 -13.29 -0.91
CA GLU A 130 -24.09 -13.20 0.55
C GLU A 130 -24.96 -12.05 1.06
N LYS A 131 -24.81 -10.85 0.47
CA LYS A 131 -25.65 -9.69 0.81
C LYS A 131 -27.14 -9.97 0.56
N GLN A 132 -27.50 -10.64 -0.54
CA GLN A 132 -28.90 -11.00 -0.81
C GLN A 132 -29.45 -11.97 0.24
N ARG A 133 -28.64 -12.93 0.68
CA ARG A 133 -29.02 -13.87 1.74
C ARG A 133 -29.22 -13.17 3.09
N GLU A 134 -28.31 -12.28 3.47
CA GLU A 134 -28.43 -11.49 4.71
C GLU A 134 -29.70 -10.64 4.70
N LEU A 135 -30.00 -9.97 3.59
CA LEU A 135 -31.22 -9.17 3.42
C LEU A 135 -32.47 -10.04 3.57
N ALA A 136 -32.52 -11.22 2.93
CA ALA A 136 -33.65 -12.14 3.06
C ALA A 136 -33.85 -12.64 4.51
N GLU A 137 -32.76 -12.90 5.25
CA GLU A 137 -32.82 -13.28 6.66
C GLU A 137 -33.27 -12.12 7.58
N MET A 138 -32.93 -10.87 7.24
CA MET A 138 -33.44 -9.68 7.94
C MET A 138 -34.94 -9.46 7.67
N GLU A 139 -35.38 -9.60 6.43
CA GLU A 139 -36.81 -9.52 6.07
C GLU A 139 -37.62 -10.60 6.77
N ALA A 140 -37.11 -11.84 6.83
CA ALA A 140 -37.74 -12.94 7.54
C ALA A 140 -37.85 -12.69 9.06
N ARG A 141 -36.97 -11.86 9.63
CA ARG A 141 -37.02 -11.42 11.04
C ARG A 141 -37.93 -10.20 11.26
N GLY A 142 -38.54 -9.66 10.20
CA GLY A 142 -39.44 -8.51 10.27
C GLY A 142 -38.71 -7.17 10.44
N GLU A 143 -37.42 -7.11 10.16
CA GLU A 143 -36.64 -5.86 10.21
C GLU A 143 -36.96 -4.98 8.99
N THR A 144 -37.19 -3.69 9.20
CA THR A 144 -37.42 -2.73 8.10
C THR A 144 -36.10 -2.40 7.44
N ILE A 145 -35.96 -2.77 6.17
CA ILE A 145 -34.77 -2.49 5.36
C ILE A 145 -35.07 -1.28 4.48
N ASP A 146 -34.17 -0.30 4.50
CA ASP A 146 -34.25 0.86 3.61
C ASP A 146 -34.17 0.43 2.13
N ASP A 147 -35.16 0.83 1.34
CA ASP A 147 -35.23 0.53 -0.10
C ASP A 147 -34.04 1.13 -0.87
N ALA A 148 -33.38 2.18 -0.37
CA ALA A 148 -32.15 2.73 -0.97
C ALA A 148 -30.96 1.76 -0.91
N ILE A 149 -30.96 0.81 0.02
CA ILE A 149 -29.93 -0.25 0.15
C ILE A 149 -30.24 -1.42 -0.79
N LYS A 150 -31.52 -1.62 -1.12
CA LYS A 150 -32.00 -2.65 -2.04
C LYS A 150 -31.74 -2.22 -3.49
N GLY A 151 -30.75 -2.85 -4.11
CA GLY A 151 -30.51 -2.74 -5.56
C GLY A 151 -29.44 -1.74 -5.99
N LYS A 152 -28.78 -1.02 -5.06
CA LYS A 152 -27.62 -0.20 -5.39
C LYS A 152 -26.48 -1.08 -5.90
N LYS A 153 -26.23 -1.04 -7.21
CA LYS A 153 -25.11 -1.72 -7.86
C LYS A 153 -23.83 -0.95 -7.56
N SER A 154 -22.76 -1.67 -7.20
CA SER A 154 -21.43 -1.07 -7.11
C SER A 154 -20.95 -0.64 -8.49
N TRP A 155 -20.17 0.44 -8.55
CA TRP A 155 -19.47 0.83 -9.76
C TRP A 155 -18.57 -0.31 -10.26
N ASP A 156 -18.50 -0.52 -11.58
CA ASP A 156 -17.62 -1.56 -12.14
C ASP A 156 -16.19 -1.03 -12.24
N SER A 157 -15.35 -1.42 -11.27
CA SER A 157 -13.91 -1.12 -11.26
C SER A 157 -13.15 -1.57 -12.51
N ASN A 158 -13.67 -2.53 -13.30
CA ASN A 158 -13.05 -2.91 -14.58
C ASN A 158 -13.12 -1.79 -15.62
N SER A 159 -13.96 -0.76 -15.40
CA SER A 159 -13.98 0.46 -16.22
C SER A 159 -12.65 1.23 -16.16
N ILE A 160 -11.81 0.98 -15.14
CA ILE A 160 -10.45 1.51 -15.01
C ILE A 160 -9.51 0.69 -15.90
N THR A 161 -9.69 0.83 -17.22
CA THR A 161 -8.93 0.12 -18.26
C THR A 161 -8.78 1.01 -19.48
N PRO A 162 -7.58 1.08 -20.10
CA PRO A 162 -7.41 1.78 -21.37
C PRO A 162 -8.45 1.35 -22.42
N GLY A 163 -9.05 2.32 -23.10
CA GLY A 163 -10.05 2.11 -24.15
C GLY A 163 -11.51 2.06 -23.69
N THR A 164 -11.79 2.29 -22.40
CA THR A 164 -13.16 2.46 -21.90
C THR A 164 -13.59 3.94 -21.98
N PRO A 165 -14.90 4.24 -22.08
CA PRO A 165 -15.41 5.62 -22.04
C PRO A 165 -15.01 6.36 -20.77
N PHE A 166 -14.96 5.67 -19.62
CA PHE A 166 -14.52 6.23 -18.35
C PHE A 166 -13.10 6.82 -18.45
N MET A 167 -12.17 6.16 -19.14
CA MET A 167 -10.79 6.66 -19.28
C MET A 167 -10.70 7.90 -20.17
N ASP A 168 -11.59 8.02 -21.17
CA ASP A 168 -11.68 9.23 -22.01
C ASP A 168 -12.20 10.41 -21.18
N ILE A 169 -13.22 10.18 -20.35
CA ILE A 169 -13.76 11.16 -19.41
C ILE A 169 -12.69 11.59 -18.41
N LEU A 170 -11.95 10.63 -17.82
CA LEU A 170 -10.85 10.91 -16.91
C LEU A 170 -9.76 11.77 -17.57
N ALA A 171 -9.35 11.44 -18.80
CA ALA A 171 -8.35 12.19 -19.54
C ALA A 171 -8.79 13.63 -19.83
N ALA A 172 -10.04 13.82 -20.27
CA ALA A 172 -10.62 15.14 -20.51
C ALA A 172 -10.72 15.96 -19.21
N SER A 173 -11.16 15.32 -18.13
CA SER A 173 -11.31 15.91 -16.79
C SER A 173 -9.97 16.38 -16.23
N LEU A 174 -8.92 15.55 -16.31
CA LEU A 174 -7.57 15.93 -15.88
C LEU A 174 -7.00 17.09 -16.69
N LYS A 175 -7.20 17.09 -18.02
CA LYS A 175 -6.77 18.21 -18.90
C LYS A 175 -7.47 19.51 -18.51
N TYR A 176 -8.77 19.46 -18.28
CA TYR A 176 -9.54 20.62 -17.80
C TYR A 176 -9.04 21.10 -16.44
N TRP A 177 -8.89 20.19 -15.47
CA TRP A 177 -8.47 20.53 -14.12
C TRP A 177 -7.06 21.13 -14.06
N VAL A 178 -6.12 20.60 -14.84
CA VAL A 178 -4.77 21.19 -14.97
C VAL A 178 -4.83 22.58 -15.60
N ALA A 179 -5.61 22.77 -16.67
CA ALA A 179 -5.78 24.08 -17.29
C ALA A 179 -6.39 25.10 -16.33
N TYR A 180 -7.40 24.68 -15.56
CA TYR A 180 -7.99 25.47 -14.49
C TYR A 180 -6.92 25.86 -13.45
N LYS A 181 -6.18 24.89 -12.90
CA LYS A 181 -5.11 25.14 -11.92
C LYS A 181 -4.05 26.10 -12.42
N LEU A 182 -3.53 25.90 -13.64
CA LEU A 182 -2.55 26.81 -14.25
C LEU A 182 -3.09 28.24 -14.42
N SER A 183 -4.39 28.41 -14.61
CA SER A 183 -5.02 29.72 -14.79
C SER A 183 -5.40 30.43 -13.47
N THR A 184 -5.66 29.68 -12.40
CA THR A 184 -6.21 30.23 -11.15
C THR A 184 -5.24 30.19 -9.97
N ASP A 185 -4.27 29.29 -9.96
CA ASP A 185 -3.37 29.06 -8.83
C ASP A 185 -1.98 29.67 -9.13
N PRO A 186 -1.62 30.80 -8.49
CA PRO A 186 -0.32 31.45 -8.74
C PRO A 186 0.87 30.55 -8.44
N GLY A 187 0.71 29.56 -7.54
CA GLY A 187 1.77 28.60 -7.21
C GLY A 187 2.16 27.70 -8.38
N TRP A 188 1.32 27.60 -9.41
CA TRP A 188 1.56 26.79 -10.60
C TRP A 188 2.20 27.56 -11.75
N ALA A 189 2.42 28.87 -11.60
CA ALA A 189 2.85 29.74 -12.71
C ALA A 189 4.18 29.32 -13.37
N GLN A 190 5.07 28.65 -12.63
CA GLN A 190 6.36 28.14 -13.12
C GLN A 190 6.41 26.61 -13.22
N LEU A 191 5.31 25.92 -12.91
CA LEU A 191 5.26 24.46 -12.88
C LEU A 191 5.04 23.93 -14.29
N GLN A 192 5.95 23.08 -14.77
CA GLN A 192 5.72 22.33 -16.00
C GLN A 192 4.83 21.13 -15.70
N VAL A 193 3.72 20.97 -16.45
CA VAL A 193 2.78 19.86 -16.25
C VAL A 193 2.77 18.95 -17.48
N ILE A 194 2.95 17.65 -17.25
CA ILE A 194 2.87 16.61 -18.28
C ILE A 194 1.72 15.67 -17.94
N ILE A 195 0.78 15.48 -18.85
CA ILE A 195 -0.26 14.46 -18.74
C ILE A 195 0.04 13.36 -19.75
N SER A 196 0.27 12.16 -19.26
CA SER A 196 0.38 10.95 -20.06
C SER A 196 -0.84 10.06 -19.82
N ASP A 197 -1.89 10.28 -20.62
CA ASP A 197 -3.17 9.58 -20.48
C ASP A 197 -3.11 8.10 -20.94
N ALA A 198 -4.25 7.42 -20.87
CA ALA A 198 -4.39 6.00 -21.18
C ALA A 198 -4.17 5.64 -22.66
N SER A 199 -4.19 6.64 -23.56
CA SER A 199 -3.93 6.41 -24.99
C SER A 199 -2.44 6.16 -25.27
N VAL A 200 -1.56 6.64 -24.39
CA VAL A 200 -0.12 6.37 -24.46
C VAL A 200 0.14 4.95 -23.93
N PRO A 201 0.78 4.04 -24.68
CA PRO A 201 1.05 2.68 -24.19
C PRO A 201 1.99 2.63 -22.98
N GLY A 202 1.87 1.59 -22.16
CA GLY A 202 2.69 1.34 -20.96
C GLY A 202 1.96 1.56 -19.64
N GLU A 203 2.47 0.93 -18.59
CA GLU A 203 2.01 1.14 -17.20
C GLU A 203 2.47 2.52 -16.70
N GLY A 204 1.67 3.17 -15.85
CA GLY A 204 1.90 4.52 -15.34
C GLY A 204 3.27 4.66 -14.68
N GLU A 205 3.60 3.76 -13.76
CA GLU A 205 4.92 3.67 -13.12
C GLU A 205 6.05 3.53 -14.16
N HIS A 206 5.90 2.70 -15.19
CA HIS A 206 6.93 2.50 -16.20
C HIS A 206 7.07 3.70 -17.16
N LYS A 207 5.99 4.43 -17.46
CA LYS A 207 6.03 5.70 -18.19
C LYS A 207 6.82 6.75 -17.41
N ILE A 208 6.59 6.85 -16.10
CA ILE A 208 7.34 7.74 -15.21
C ILE A 208 8.83 7.36 -15.22
N MET A 209 9.16 6.08 -15.06
CA MET A 209 10.55 5.62 -15.04
C MET A 209 11.24 5.83 -16.38
N ASN A 210 10.54 5.67 -17.51
CA ASN A 210 11.04 6.00 -18.84
C ASN A 210 11.34 7.50 -18.95
N PHE A 211 10.45 8.35 -18.45
CA PHE A 211 10.65 9.80 -18.44
C PHE A 211 11.90 10.17 -17.63
N ILE A 212 12.04 9.68 -16.39
CA ILE A 212 13.22 9.96 -15.55
C ILE A 212 14.51 9.55 -16.26
N ARG A 213 14.57 8.32 -16.82
CA ARG A 213 15.75 7.86 -17.58
C ARG A 213 16.06 8.75 -18.79
N SER A 214 15.03 9.23 -19.49
CA SER A 214 15.20 10.14 -20.62
C SER A 214 15.70 11.52 -20.21
N GLN A 215 15.38 11.99 -19.00
CA GLN A 215 15.92 13.26 -18.48
C GLN A 215 17.37 13.07 -18.05
N ARG A 216 17.69 12.00 -17.31
CA ARG A 216 19.05 11.67 -16.87
C ARG A 216 20.06 11.53 -18.00
N SER A 217 19.63 11.09 -19.17
CA SER A 217 20.53 10.94 -20.33
C SER A 217 20.89 12.26 -21.01
N ARG A 218 20.26 13.37 -20.62
CA ARG A 218 20.52 14.68 -21.20
C ARG A 218 21.81 15.29 -20.61
N PRO A 219 22.65 15.96 -21.42
CA PRO A 219 23.87 16.60 -20.93
C PRO A 219 23.65 17.76 -19.94
N ASP A 220 22.48 18.40 -20.02
CA ASP A 220 22.08 19.54 -19.19
C ASP A 220 21.28 19.13 -17.93
N TYR A 221 21.17 17.82 -17.66
CA TYR A 221 20.46 17.31 -16.50
C TYR A 221 21.16 17.69 -15.20
N ASP A 222 20.40 18.25 -14.25
CA ASP A 222 20.88 18.49 -12.90
C ASP A 222 20.80 17.18 -12.09
N PRO A 223 21.94 16.58 -11.68
CA PRO A 223 21.97 15.32 -10.96
C PRO A 223 21.45 15.42 -9.52
N ASN A 224 21.16 16.63 -9.02
CA ASN A 224 20.63 16.84 -7.68
C ASN A 224 19.13 17.12 -7.65
N VAL A 225 18.43 16.94 -8.78
CA VAL A 225 16.97 17.09 -8.82
C VAL A 225 16.31 16.16 -7.81
N SER A 226 15.39 16.70 -7.02
CA SER A 226 14.62 15.92 -6.05
C SER A 226 13.34 15.35 -6.68
N HIS A 227 13.13 14.06 -6.46
CA HIS A 227 12.06 13.27 -7.07
C HIS A 227 11.12 12.70 -6.02
N CYS A 228 9.83 12.78 -6.31
CA CYS A 228 8.80 12.09 -5.56
C CYS A 228 7.86 11.35 -6.52
N ILE A 229 7.60 10.08 -6.25
CA ILE A 229 6.49 9.35 -6.87
C ILE A 229 5.40 9.09 -5.83
N HIS A 230 4.15 9.35 -6.19
CA HIS A 230 3.00 8.95 -5.39
C HIS A 230 2.45 7.61 -5.88
N GLY A 231 2.36 6.64 -4.97
CA GLY A 231 1.68 5.38 -5.24
C GLY A 231 1.90 4.33 -4.14
N LEU A 232 1.06 3.30 -4.17
CA LEU A 232 1.00 2.28 -3.12
C LEU A 232 1.90 1.07 -3.41
N ASP A 233 2.24 0.83 -4.67
CA ASP A 233 2.88 -0.40 -5.14
C ASP A 233 4.31 -0.57 -4.62
N ALA A 234 4.64 -1.82 -4.28
CA ALA A 234 5.96 -2.22 -3.79
C ALA A 234 7.03 -2.08 -4.88
N ASP A 235 6.63 -2.22 -6.14
CA ASP A 235 7.51 -2.11 -7.29
C ASP A 235 8.08 -0.71 -7.43
N LEU A 236 7.37 0.33 -6.95
CA LEU A 236 7.88 1.70 -6.90
C LEU A 236 9.18 1.83 -6.12
N ILE A 237 9.40 1.02 -5.08
CA ILE A 237 10.66 1.03 -4.31
C ILE A 237 11.82 0.54 -5.18
N PHE A 238 11.62 -0.58 -5.88
CA PHE A 238 12.62 -1.17 -6.76
C PHE A 238 12.88 -0.29 -7.98
N LEU A 239 11.82 0.23 -8.59
CA LEU A 239 11.90 1.12 -9.74
C LEU A 239 12.64 2.42 -9.35
N SER A 240 12.34 3.00 -8.19
CA SER A 240 13.04 4.19 -7.69
C SER A 240 14.52 3.93 -7.45
N LEU A 241 14.89 2.79 -6.85
CA LEU A 241 16.30 2.39 -6.69
C LEU A 241 17.01 2.25 -8.04
N ALA A 242 16.36 1.60 -9.01
CA ALA A 242 16.88 1.37 -10.35
C ALA A 242 17.00 2.65 -11.21
N THR A 243 16.48 3.79 -10.74
CA THR A 243 16.77 5.09 -11.38
C THR A 243 18.19 5.57 -11.10
N HIS A 244 18.80 5.10 -10.01
CA HIS A 244 20.06 5.63 -9.46
C HIS A 244 20.03 7.15 -9.19
N GLU A 245 18.85 7.70 -8.91
CA GLU A 245 18.68 9.06 -8.42
C GLU A 245 18.99 9.14 -6.92
N PRO A 246 19.88 10.03 -6.47
CA PRO A 246 20.24 10.13 -5.05
C PRO A 246 19.13 10.76 -4.20
N HIS A 247 18.29 11.63 -4.77
CA HIS A 247 17.26 12.37 -4.04
C HIS A 247 15.86 11.90 -4.44
N PHE A 248 15.51 10.67 -4.05
CA PHE A 248 14.23 10.07 -4.39
C PHE A 248 13.41 9.72 -3.13
N ARG A 249 12.12 10.03 -3.15
CA ARG A 249 11.15 9.66 -2.11
C ARG A 249 9.89 9.06 -2.74
N VAL A 250 9.20 8.18 -2.02
CA VAL A 250 7.86 7.71 -2.39
C VAL A 250 6.87 8.29 -1.38
N LEU A 251 5.80 8.91 -1.87
CA LEU A 251 4.68 9.38 -1.06
C LEU A 251 3.55 8.35 -1.12
N ARG A 252 3.02 7.97 0.03
CA ARG A 252 1.96 6.96 0.13
C ARG A 252 1.18 7.11 1.42
N GLU A 253 -0.02 6.52 1.46
CA GLU A 253 -0.80 6.38 2.68
C GLU A 253 -0.17 5.37 3.65
N ASP A 254 -0.30 5.65 4.95
CA ASP A 254 0.10 4.75 6.01
C ASP A 254 -0.92 3.61 6.18
N VAL A 255 -0.64 2.51 5.50
CA VAL A 255 -1.41 1.27 5.61
C VAL A 255 -1.39 0.66 7.02
N PHE A 256 -0.45 1.03 7.88
CA PHE A 256 -0.33 0.49 9.25
C PHE A 256 -1.05 1.32 10.31
N ALA A 257 -1.39 2.58 10.03
CA ALA A 257 -2.21 3.39 10.92
C ALA A 257 -3.59 2.75 11.18
N LYS A 258 -4.11 1.99 10.20
CA LYS A 258 -5.39 1.24 10.31
C LYS A 258 -5.36 0.10 11.34
N ASP A 259 -4.23 -0.59 11.47
CA ASP A 259 -4.10 -1.76 12.36
C ASP A 259 -4.22 -1.35 13.85
N ASN A 260 -3.95 -0.09 14.19
CA ASN A 260 -4.01 0.41 15.57
C ASN A 260 -5.41 0.92 15.98
N ASN A 261 -6.26 1.33 15.03
CA ASN A 261 -7.47 2.10 15.34
C ASN A 261 -8.82 1.45 14.96
N ASN A 262 -8.89 0.32 14.23
CA ASN A 262 -10.18 -0.27 13.86
C ASN A 262 -10.31 -1.78 14.09
N LYS A 263 -11.38 -2.16 14.83
CA LYS A 263 -12.07 -3.44 14.61
C LYS A 263 -12.60 -3.42 13.17
N HIS A 264 -12.41 -4.50 12.40
CA HIS A 264 -13.10 -4.63 11.12
C HIS A 264 -14.61 -4.44 11.32
N LEU A 265 -15.15 -3.31 10.84
CA LEU A 265 -16.58 -3.03 10.82
C LEU A 265 -17.22 -4.00 9.83
N THR A 266 -18.11 -4.85 10.31
CA THR A 266 -18.89 -5.77 9.49
C THR A 266 -19.93 -5.00 8.67
N THR A 267 -20.49 -5.63 7.63
CA THR A 267 -21.59 -5.07 6.83
C THR A 267 -22.76 -4.62 7.72
N LYS A 268 -23.01 -5.37 8.80
CA LYS A 268 -24.03 -5.06 9.80
C LYS A 268 -23.72 -3.80 10.60
N ASP A 269 -22.45 -3.59 10.98
CA ASP A 269 -22.01 -2.39 11.70
C ASP A 269 -22.15 -1.14 10.82
N ARG A 270 -21.89 -1.26 9.51
CA ARG A 270 -22.04 -0.15 8.54
C ARG A 270 -23.49 0.24 8.29
N MET A 271 -24.41 -0.72 8.34
CA MET A 271 -25.84 -0.48 8.13
C MET A 271 -26.53 0.13 9.36
N MET A 272 -26.03 -0.16 10.57
CA MET A 272 -26.60 0.34 11.84
C MET A 272 -25.87 1.56 12.41
N MET A 273 -24.92 2.14 11.67
CA MET A 273 -24.26 3.39 12.03
C MET A 273 -25.21 4.59 11.89
N ASP A 274 -25.27 5.41 12.93
CA ASP A 274 -25.90 6.71 12.92
C ASP A 274 -25.13 7.71 12.06
N GLU A 275 -25.84 8.71 11.52
CA GLU A 275 -25.26 9.72 10.61
C GLU A 275 -24.09 10.49 11.25
N GLU A 276 -24.12 10.74 12.55
CA GLU A 276 -23.04 11.43 13.27
C GLU A 276 -21.75 10.58 13.31
N THR A 277 -21.85 9.26 13.50
CA THR A 277 -20.67 8.37 13.46
C THR A 277 -20.18 8.15 12.04
N LYS A 278 -21.07 8.11 11.04
CA LYS A 278 -20.68 8.13 9.62
C LYS A 278 -19.88 9.38 9.30
N GLU A 279 -20.29 10.54 9.79
CA GLU A 279 -19.63 11.82 9.56
C GLU A 279 -18.26 11.88 10.26
N LYS A 280 -18.13 11.37 11.49
CA LYS A 280 -16.85 11.23 12.19
C LYS A 280 -15.86 10.29 11.47
N LEU A 281 -16.35 9.16 10.93
CA LEU A 281 -15.52 8.24 10.13
C LEU A 281 -15.15 8.80 8.76
N LYS A 282 -16.04 9.59 8.15
CA LYS A 282 -15.80 10.32 6.90
C LYS A 282 -14.67 11.34 7.06
N ASN A 283 -14.51 11.89 8.26
CA ASN A 283 -13.49 12.88 8.62
C ASN A 283 -12.19 12.26 9.19
N GLN A 284 -12.10 10.94 9.36
CA GLN A 284 -10.83 10.28 9.68
C GLN A 284 -10.00 10.14 8.40
N SER A 285 -9.17 11.14 8.15
CA SER A 285 -8.19 11.07 7.06
C SER A 285 -7.12 10.04 7.35
N GLN A 286 -6.58 9.43 6.30
CA GLN A 286 -5.49 8.48 6.40
C GLN A 286 -4.17 9.23 6.32
N PRO A 287 -3.30 9.12 7.34
CA PRO A 287 -2.05 9.86 7.34
C PRO A 287 -1.15 9.38 6.21
N PHE A 288 -0.42 10.32 5.61
CA PHE A 288 0.61 10.01 4.63
C PHE A 288 1.97 9.81 5.29
N ILE A 289 2.81 9.01 4.63
CA ILE A 289 4.20 8.77 5.00
C ILE A 289 5.13 8.99 3.81
N TRP A 290 6.33 9.49 4.12
CA TRP A 290 7.46 9.50 3.22
C TRP A 290 8.22 8.18 3.34
N LEU A 291 8.52 7.56 2.21
CA LEU A 291 9.52 6.51 2.11
C LEU A 291 10.77 7.07 1.41
N HIS A 292 11.85 7.22 2.15
CA HIS A 292 13.11 7.82 1.72
C HIS A 292 14.02 6.79 1.06
N ILE A 293 14.09 6.81 -0.28
CA ILE A 293 14.95 5.90 -1.04
C ILE A 293 16.42 6.24 -0.81
N ASN A 294 16.77 7.51 -0.60
CA ASN A 294 18.11 7.92 -0.24
C ASN A 294 18.59 7.27 1.08
N VAL A 295 17.73 7.19 2.09
CA VAL A 295 18.04 6.53 3.37
C VAL A 295 18.11 5.01 3.19
N LEU A 296 17.23 4.43 2.35
CA LEU A 296 17.30 3.01 2.01
C LEU A 296 18.65 2.68 1.34
N ARG A 297 19.14 3.53 0.43
CA ARG A 297 20.46 3.38 -0.18
C ARG A 297 21.57 3.40 0.88
N GLU A 298 21.51 4.25 1.90
CA GLU A 298 22.49 4.22 3.01
C GLU A 298 22.47 2.90 3.78
N TYR A 299 21.29 2.35 4.07
CA TYR A 299 21.18 1.03 4.68
C TYR A 299 21.78 -0.06 3.79
N LEU A 300 21.44 -0.07 2.50
CA LEU A 300 21.97 -1.02 1.53
C LEU A 300 23.48 -0.86 1.33
N GLN A 301 24.03 0.34 1.45
CA GLN A 301 25.46 0.59 1.36
C GLN A 301 26.24 -0.14 2.45
N VAL A 302 25.71 -0.16 3.68
CA VAL A 302 26.29 -0.92 4.79
C VAL A 302 26.03 -2.41 4.59
N GLU A 303 24.81 -2.77 4.21
CA GLU A 303 24.41 -4.16 4.11
C GLU A 303 25.10 -4.88 2.96
N LEU A 304 25.25 -4.28 1.79
CA LEU A 304 25.82 -4.93 0.61
C LEU A 304 27.35 -4.83 0.55
N GLN A 305 27.98 -4.20 1.53
CA GLN A 305 29.42 -4.06 1.58
C GLN A 305 30.10 -5.41 1.78
N ILE A 306 31.10 -5.69 0.94
CA ILE A 306 31.95 -6.88 1.06
C ILE A 306 33.42 -6.44 1.13
N PRO A 307 34.11 -6.67 2.26
CA PRO A 307 35.52 -6.30 2.39
C PRO A 307 36.40 -7.22 1.54
N ARG A 308 37.52 -6.69 1.04
CA ARG A 308 38.59 -7.45 0.36
C ARG A 308 38.12 -8.21 -0.89
N LEU A 309 37.23 -7.62 -1.68
CA LEU A 309 36.87 -8.18 -2.99
C LEU A 309 38.09 -8.21 -3.93
N PRO A 310 38.18 -9.24 -4.81
CA PRO A 310 39.26 -9.33 -5.80
C PRO A 310 39.07 -8.38 -7.01
N PHE A 311 38.07 -7.49 -6.95
CA PHE A 311 37.77 -6.47 -7.95
C PHE A 311 37.22 -5.21 -7.25
N LYS A 312 37.18 -4.08 -7.96
CA LYS A 312 36.68 -2.81 -7.40
C LYS A 312 35.19 -2.94 -7.07
N TYR A 313 34.84 -2.71 -5.80
CA TYR A 313 33.44 -2.62 -5.38
C TYR A 313 32.78 -1.37 -5.97
N ASP A 314 31.61 -1.57 -6.55
CA ASP A 314 30.71 -0.57 -7.07
C ASP A 314 29.35 -0.74 -6.39
N PHE A 315 28.90 0.28 -5.69
CA PHE A 315 27.66 0.24 -4.92
C PHE A 315 26.42 0.26 -5.83
N GLU A 316 26.44 1.01 -6.94
CA GLU A 316 25.29 1.06 -7.85
C GLU A 316 25.04 -0.32 -8.47
N ARG A 317 26.12 -1.03 -8.80
CA ARG A 317 26.05 -2.42 -9.29
C ARG A 317 25.60 -3.42 -8.23
N ALA A 318 25.88 -3.16 -6.96
CA ALA A 318 25.36 -3.97 -5.87
C ALA A 318 23.85 -3.75 -5.67
N ILE A 319 23.36 -2.52 -5.84
CA ILE A 319 21.92 -2.21 -5.84
C ILE A 319 21.22 -2.98 -6.97
N ASP A 320 21.76 -2.99 -8.18
CA ASP A 320 21.16 -3.71 -9.31
C ASP A 320 21.01 -5.21 -9.04
N ASP A 321 22.06 -5.82 -8.49
CA ASP A 321 22.02 -7.22 -8.05
C ASP A 321 20.98 -7.44 -6.95
N TRP A 322 20.87 -6.53 -5.98
CA TRP A 322 19.88 -6.61 -4.91
C TRP A 322 18.44 -6.52 -5.45
N VAL A 323 18.16 -5.55 -6.32
CA VAL A 323 16.85 -5.41 -6.99
C VAL A 323 16.51 -6.68 -7.77
N PHE A 324 17.46 -7.19 -8.55
CA PHE A 324 17.27 -8.44 -9.29
C PHE A 324 16.99 -9.63 -8.37
N MET A 325 17.71 -9.78 -7.26
CA MET A 325 17.47 -10.85 -6.30
C MET A 325 16.07 -10.77 -5.68
N CYS A 326 15.58 -9.56 -5.39
CA CYS A 326 14.24 -9.36 -4.87
C CYS A 326 13.16 -9.88 -5.84
N PHE A 327 13.38 -9.88 -7.16
CA PHE A 327 12.42 -10.42 -8.12
C PHE A 327 12.12 -11.91 -7.94
N PHE A 328 13.05 -12.70 -7.39
CA PHE A 328 12.82 -14.13 -7.11
C PHE A 328 11.81 -14.37 -5.99
N VAL A 329 11.65 -13.40 -5.09
CA VAL A 329 10.66 -13.48 -3.99
C VAL A 329 9.23 -13.24 -4.52
N GLY A 330 9.09 -12.79 -5.77
CA GLY A 330 7.86 -12.78 -6.56
C GLY A 330 7.40 -11.39 -6.99
N ASN A 331 7.25 -11.20 -8.29
CA ASN A 331 6.81 -9.95 -8.91
C ASN A 331 5.48 -10.17 -9.66
N ASP A 332 5.00 -9.16 -10.38
CA ASP A 332 3.75 -9.26 -11.14
C ASP A 332 3.82 -10.17 -12.37
N PHE A 333 5.03 -10.48 -12.85
CA PHE A 333 5.25 -11.18 -14.12
C PHE A 333 5.54 -12.67 -13.93
N LEU A 334 6.13 -13.05 -12.79
CA LEU A 334 6.53 -14.42 -12.48
C LEU A 334 5.98 -14.85 -11.11
N PRO A 335 5.53 -16.12 -10.98
CA PRO A 335 5.23 -16.68 -9.67
C PRO A 335 6.49 -16.66 -8.80
N HIS A 336 6.29 -16.49 -7.49
CA HIS A 336 7.39 -16.63 -6.53
C HIS A 336 7.92 -18.06 -6.54
N LEU A 337 9.22 -18.22 -6.27
CA LEU A 337 9.79 -19.55 -6.06
C LEU A 337 9.19 -20.16 -4.79
N PRO A 338 8.81 -21.45 -4.77
CA PRO A 338 8.19 -22.07 -3.59
C PRO A 338 9.02 -21.94 -2.32
N SER A 339 10.35 -21.95 -2.42
CA SER A 339 11.28 -21.78 -1.30
C SER A 339 11.37 -20.33 -0.81
N LEU A 340 10.90 -19.34 -1.57
CA LEU A 340 11.06 -17.92 -1.24
C LEU A 340 9.71 -17.24 -0.93
N ASP A 341 9.60 -16.74 0.30
CA ASP A 341 8.54 -15.85 0.76
C ASP A 341 9.15 -14.68 1.55
N VAL A 342 8.70 -13.45 1.32
CA VAL A 342 9.13 -12.26 2.07
C VAL A 342 8.97 -12.46 3.58
N ARG A 343 7.94 -13.20 3.99
CA ARG A 343 7.64 -13.47 5.41
C ARG A 343 8.74 -14.29 6.11
N ASP A 344 9.55 -15.03 5.35
CA ASP A 344 10.50 -16.02 5.86
C ASP A 344 11.97 -15.56 5.78
N SER A 345 12.22 -14.24 5.75
CA SER A 345 13.59 -13.68 5.62
C SER A 345 14.31 -14.09 4.33
N SER A 346 13.55 -14.36 3.25
CA SER A 346 14.09 -14.85 1.98
C SER A 346 15.09 -13.90 1.33
N ILE A 347 14.88 -12.58 1.46
CA ILE A 347 15.81 -11.57 0.95
C ILE A 347 17.16 -11.67 1.70
N ASP A 348 17.14 -11.90 3.01
CA ASP A 348 18.36 -12.09 3.82
C ASP A 348 19.15 -13.33 3.40
N ILE A 349 18.45 -14.43 3.10
CA ILE A 349 19.04 -15.66 2.58
C ILE A 349 19.74 -15.39 1.24
N LEU A 350 19.07 -14.72 0.30
CA LEU A 350 19.64 -14.38 -1.00
C LEU A 350 20.85 -13.45 -0.88
N ILE A 351 20.79 -12.42 -0.04
CA ILE A 351 21.93 -11.53 0.24
C ILE A 351 23.10 -12.33 0.82
N GLY A 352 22.84 -13.26 1.75
CA GLY A 352 23.87 -14.11 2.33
C GLY A 352 24.56 -14.99 1.29
N ILE A 353 23.78 -15.62 0.41
CA ILE A 353 24.30 -16.41 -0.72
C ILE A 353 25.13 -15.51 -1.65
N TRP A 354 24.58 -14.37 -2.06
CA TRP A 354 25.24 -13.42 -2.96
C TRP A 354 26.59 -12.96 -2.41
N LYS A 355 26.65 -12.58 -1.12
CA LYS A 355 27.91 -12.18 -0.46
C LYS A 355 28.97 -13.28 -0.48
N ASN A 356 28.56 -14.54 -0.30
CA ASN A 356 29.47 -15.68 -0.33
C ASN A 356 29.98 -16.02 -1.74
N LEU A 357 29.15 -15.76 -2.76
CA LEU A 357 29.48 -16.06 -4.15
C LEU A 357 30.24 -14.94 -4.84
N LEU A 358 29.95 -13.66 -4.54
CA LEU A 358 30.50 -12.52 -5.27
C LEU A 358 32.04 -12.50 -5.35
N PRO A 359 32.81 -12.79 -4.26
CA PRO A 359 34.27 -12.87 -4.35
C PRO A 359 34.75 -13.98 -5.30
N LYS A 360 34.01 -15.10 -5.37
CA LYS A 360 34.32 -16.24 -6.25
C LYS A 360 33.96 -15.94 -7.71
N MET A 361 32.86 -15.23 -7.94
CA MET A 361 32.39 -14.83 -9.27
C MET A 361 33.19 -13.67 -9.87
N LYS A 362 33.92 -12.92 -9.04
CA LYS A 362 34.83 -11.80 -9.40
C LYS A 362 34.15 -10.62 -10.11
N THR A 363 32.81 -10.56 -10.12
CA THR A 363 32.01 -9.41 -10.57
C THR A 363 30.51 -9.73 -10.30
N TYR A 364 29.62 -8.78 -10.60
CA TYR A 364 28.18 -8.75 -10.31
C TYR A 364 27.33 -9.66 -11.20
N ILE A 365 26.12 -9.97 -10.78
CA ILE A 365 25.14 -10.79 -11.52
C ILE A 365 24.56 -10.00 -12.70
N THR A 366 24.35 -8.71 -12.51
CA THR A 366 23.69 -7.79 -13.45
C THR A 366 24.66 -6.73 -13.97
N CYS A 367 24.41 -6.21 -15.17
CA CYS A 367 25.10 -5.05 -15.76
C CYS A 367 24.13 -4.30 -16.67
N ASP A 368 23.64 -3.13 -16.24
CA ASP A 368 22.77 -2.25 -17.03
C ASP A 368 21.55 -3.00 -17.62
N GLY A 369 20.88 -3.79 -16.78
CA GLY A 369 19.71 -4.61 -17.17
C GLY A 369 20.05 -5.91 -17.92
N LYS A 370 21.33 -6.21 -18.18
CA LYS A 370 21.76 -7.50 -18.75
C LYS A 370 22.17 -8.47 -17.65
N LEU A 371 21.70 -9.71 -17.75
CA LEU A 371 22.01 -10.77 -16.78
C LEU A 371 23.22 -11.59 -17.23
N ASN A 372 24.10 -11.91 -16.29
CA ASN A 372 25.06 -12.99 -16.45
C ASN A 372 24.44 -14.31 -15.97
N LEU A 373 23.93 -15.11 -16.90
CA LEU A 373 23.17 -16.34 -16.57
C LEU A 373 24.00 -17.39 -15.83
N GLU A 374 25.30 -17.50 -16.10
CA GLU A 374 26.19 -18.42 -15.35
C GLU A 374 26.24 -18.05 -13.86
N ARG A 375 26.18 -16.76 -13.52
CA ARG A 375 26.14 -16.30 -12.13
C ARG A 375 24.77 -16.46 -11.50
N VAL A 376 23.71 -16.25 -12.27
CA VAL A 376 22.34 -16.57 -11.84
C VAL A 376 22.22 -18.05 -11.49
N GLU A 377 22.76 -18.92 -12.34
CA GLU A 377 22.80 -20.37 -12.09
C GLU A 377 23.55 -20.69 -10.79
N LYS A 378 24.71 -20.06 -10.53
CA LYS A 378 25.45 -20.26 -9.27
C LYS A 378 24.64 -19.81 -8.04
N LEU A 379 23.96 -18.67 -8.13
CA LEU A 379 23.07 -18.18 -7.06
C LEU A 379 21.95 -19.18 -6.77
N LEU A 380 21.24 -19.62 -7.81
CA LEU A 380 20.13 -20.57 -7.67
C LEU A 380 20.60 -21.97 -7.24
N SER A 381 21.79 -22.40 -7.67
CA SER A 381 22.38 -23.67 -7.24
C SER A 381 22.69 -23.66 -5.74
N GLU A 382 23.24 -22.56 -5.22
CA GLU A 382 23.47 -22.45 -3.77
C GLU A 382 22.14 -22.34 -3.00
N LEU A 383 21.12 -21.67 -3.56
CA LEU A 383 19.78 -21.64 -2.98
C LEU A 383 19.18 -23.04 -2.88
N ALA A 384 19.31 -23.85 -3.94
CA ALA A 384 18.80 -25.22 -4.00
C ALA A 384 19.31 -26.08 -2.82
N THR A 385 20.57 -25.90 -2.41
CA THR A 385 21.13 -26.63 -1.25
C THR A 385 20.46 -26.30 0.09
N LYS A 386 19.73 -25.17 0.17
CA LYS A 386 19.04 -24.68 1.37
C LYS A 386 17.54 -24.93 1.35
N GLU A 387 16.96 -25.34 0.22
CA GLU A 387 15.50 -25.45 0.06
C GLU A 387 14.85 -26.43 1.04
N ASP A 388 15.46 -27.60 1.25
CA ASP A 388 14.96 -28.60 2.20
C ASP A 388 14.87 -28.05 3.63
N GLU A 389 15.89 -27.31 4.06
CA GLU A 389 15.89 -26.67 5.38
C GLU A 389 14.82 -25.58 5.48
N ILE A 390 14.67 -24.78 4.42
CA ILE A 390 13.64 -23.74 4.35
C ILE A 390 12.24 -24.34 4.47
N PHE A 391 11.95 -25.41 3.71
CA PHE A 391 10.65 -26.07 3.76
C PHE A 391 10.36 -26.69 5.12
N ARG A 392 11.34 -27.37 5.73
CA ARG A 392 11.19 -27.94 7.07
C ARG A 392 10.89 -26.86 8.10
N LYS A 393 11.66 -25.76 8.09
CA LYS A 393 11.46 -24.65 9.02
C LYS A 393 10.09 -23.99 8.84
N ARG A 394 9.65 -23.80 7.59
CA ARG A 394 8.32 -23.25 7.31
C ARG A 394 7.21 -24.15 7.86
N HIS A 395 7.33 -25.47 7.68
CA HIS A 395 6.37 -26.41 8.23
C HIS A 395 6.29 -26.34 9.76
N GLU A 396 7.44 -26.31 10.45
CA GLU A 396 7.49 -26.15 11.91
C GLU A 396 6.85 -24.83 12.38
N ASP A 397 7.08 -23.73 11.66
CA ASP A 397 6.52 -22.43 11.99
C ASP A 397 5.01 -22.35 11.73
N ASP A 398 4.52 -23.02 10.68
CA ASP A 398 3.08 -23.15 10.40
C ASP A 398 2.39 -24.01 11.46
N GLU A 399 2.97 -25.14 11.89
CA GLU A 399 2.44 -25.95 13.00
C GLU A 399 2.36 -25.16 14.30
N ARG A 400 3.41 -24.39 14.64
CA ARG A 400 3.41 -23.51 15.82
C ARG A 400 2.33 -22.44 15.73
N ARG A 401 2.14 -21.86 14.55
CA ARG A 401 1.12 -20.82 14.32
C ARG A 401 -0.28 -21.38 14.45
N GLU A 402 -0.56 -22.56 13.88
CA GLU A 402 -1.83 -23.26 14.03
C GLU A 402 -2.10 -23.64 15.48
N ALA A 403 -1.11 -24.17 16.19
CA ALA A 403 -1.25 -24.47 17.62
C ALA A 403 -1.58 -23.21 18.44
N ARG A 404 -0.96 -22.08 18.14
CA ARG A 404 -1.27 -20.80 18.77
C ARG A 404 -2.70 -20.32 18.45
N PHE A 405 -3.13 -20.42 17.19
CA PHE A 405 -4.50 -20.05 16.82
C PHE A 405 -5.54 -20.93 17.49
N ARG A 406 -5.33 -22.25 17.55
CA ARG A 406 -6.21 -23.18 18.28
C ARG A 406 -6.36 -22.81 19.75
N ARG A 407 -5.27 -22.44 20.42
CA ARG A 407 -5.31 -21.97 21.82
C ARG A 407 -6.11 -20.68 21.98
N ILE A 408 -5.88 -19.70 21.11
CA ILE A 408 -6.62 -18.41 21.15
C ILE A 408 -8.11 -18.63 20.91
N ASP A 409 -8.46 -19.51 19.97
CA ASP A 409 -9.86 -19.81 19.64
C ASP A 409 -10.57 -20.53 20.80
N GLN A 410 -9.90 -21.51 21.42
CA GLN A 410 -10.37 -22.16 22.65
C GLN A 410 -10.58 -21.16 23.79
N ASP A 411 -9.63 -20.25 24.01
CA ASP A 411 -9.76 -19.20 25.03
C ASP A 411 -10.93 -18.24 24.73
N ARG A 412 -11.14 -17.89 23.45
CA ARG A 412 -12.26 -17.03 23.02
C ARG A 412 -13.60 -17.72 23.23
N GLU A 413 -13.71 -18.97 22.84
CA GLU A 413 -14.94 -19.75 23.01
C GLU A 413 -15.25 -19.95 24.49
N GLN A 414 -14.24 -20.25 25.31
CA GLN A 414 -14.42 -20.39 26.76
C GLN A 414 -14.86 -19.08 27.42
N ARG A 415 -14.30 -17.93 26.99
CA ARG A 415 -14.79 -16.60 27.41
C ARG A 415 -16.23 -16.34 26.96
N ARG A 416 -16.59 -16.74 25.74
CA ARG A 416 -17.95 -16.58 25.20
C ARG A 416 -18.97 -17.41 25.98
N ILE A 417 -18.64 -18.66 26.29
CA ILE A 417 -19.46 -19.55 27.12
C ILE A 417 -19.65 -18.96 28.51
N VAL A 418 -18.57 -18.50 29.17
CA VAL A 418 -18.65 -17.84 30.48
C VAL A 418 -19.53 -16.58 30.42
N GLN A 419 -19.38 -15.76 29.38
CA GLN A 419 -20.20 -14.56 29.18
C GLN A 419 -21.68 -14.90 28.93
N GLN A 420 -21.98 -15.93 28.15
CA GLN A 420 -23.36 -16.41 27.93
C GLN A 420 -23.97 -17.00 29.21
N GLN A 421 -23.19 -17.72 30.02
CA GLN A 421 -23.66 -18.24 31.30
C GLN A 421 -23.92 -17.09 32.29
N LEU A 422 -23.04 -16.09 32.36
CA LEU A 422 -23.26 -14.89 33.18
C LEU A 422 -24.50 -14.09 32.72
N LEU A 423 -24.72 -13.95 31.42
CA LEU A 423 -25.91 -13.28 30.85
C LEU A 423 -27.19 -14.12 31.05
N GLY A 424 -27.09 -15.44 31.07
CA GLY A 424 -28.21 -16.36 31.34
C GLY A 424 -28.65 -16.39 32.82
N VAL A 425 -27.76 -16.00 33.74
CA VAL A 425 -28.09 -15.86 35.18
C VAL A 425 -28.75 -14.51 35.49
N VAL A 426 -28.67 -13.52 34.59
CA VAL A 426 -29.50 -12.31 34.65
C VAL A 426 -30.88 -12.64 34.09
N SER A 427 -31.67 -13.35 34.89
CA SER A 427 -33.08 -13.57 34.66
C SER A 427 -33.79 -12.23 34.40
N LYS A 428 -34.69 -12.21 33.42
CA LYS A 428 -35.70 -11.17 33.19
C LYS A 428 -36.67 -11.12 34.38
N GLY A 429 -36.20 -10.64 35.52
CA GLY A 429 -36.99 -10.34 36.71
C GLY A 429 -37.09 -8.84 36.89
N LYS A 430 -38.30 -8.29 36.72
CA LYS A 430 -38.67 -7.03 37.36
C LYS A 430 -38.66 -7.29 38.86
N ASP A 431 -37.52 -7.10 39.53
CA ASP A 431 -37.50 -6.98 40.99
C ASP A 431 -36.39 -6.02 41.40
N ASN A 432 -36.74 -5.16 42.34
CA ASN A 432 -36.05 -3.92 42.69
C ASN A 432 -34.55 -4.11 42.95
N ALA A 433 -33.73 -3.23 42.35
CA ALA A 433 -32.34 -3.06 42.75
C ALA A 433 -32.27 -2.73 44.25
N PRO A 434 -31.48 -3.46 45.07
CA PRO A 434 -31.19 -2.99 46.41
C PRO A 434 -30.24 -1.81 46.32
N ILE A 435 -30.74 -0.64 46.73
CA ILE A 435 -29.96 0.55 47.04
C ILE A 435 -29.17 0.23 48.32
N ASN A 436 -27.94 -0.26 48.20
CA ASN A 436 -26.80 0.14 49.05
C ASN A 436 -25.50 -0.62 48.69
N PRO A 437 -24.34 0.07 48.61
CA PRO A 437 -23.06 -0.53 48.27
C PRO A 437 -22.29 -0.92 49.53
N SER A 438 -22.30 -2.20 49.93
CA SER A 438 -21.26 -2.76 50.82
C SER A 438 -21.43 -4.26 51.07
N GLN A 439 -20.28 -4.96 51.10
CA GLN A 439 -20.04 -6.30 51.66
C GLN A 439 -20.38 -7.51 50.76
N ASN A 440 -19.43 -7.88 49.89
CA ASN A 440 -18.76 -9.20 49.93
C ASN A 440 -17.82 -9.34 48.71
N MET A 441 -16.62 -8.73 48.80
CA MET A 441 -15.49 -9.22 48.02
C MET A 441 -14.88 -10.40 48.78
N THR A 442 -15.21 -11.61 48.35
CA THR A 442 -14.45 -12.80 48.77
C THR A 442 -13.14 -12.79 47.98
N LEU A 443 -12.08 -12.30 48.61
CA LEU A 443 -10.70 -12.45 48.15
C LEU A 443 -10.40 -13.95 48.04
N THR A 444 -10.34 -14.48 46.82
CA THR A 444 -9.75 -15.80 46.58
C THR A 444 -8.24 -15.66 46.72
N SER A 445 -7.74 -16.15 47.86
CA SER A 445 -6.33 -16.29 48.17
C SER A 445 -5.66 -17.27 47.20
N LEU A 446 -4.56 -16.82 46.59
CA LEU A 446 -3.51 -17.68 46.05
C LEU A 446 -2.99 -18.54 47.21
N ASN A 447 -3.22 -19.84 47.15
CA ASN A 447 -2.50 -20.82 47.96
C ASN A 447 -1.57 -21.61 47.05
N ASP A 448 -0.29 -21.30 47.18
CA ASP A 448 0.81 -22.25 47.05
C ASP A 448 0.52 -23.48 47.92
N LYS A 449 0.79 -24.69 47.40
CA LYS A 449 1.42 -25.77 48.18
C LYS A 449 2.22 -26.72 47.29
N GLN A 450 3.51 -26.78 47.65
CA GLN A 450 4.45 -27.90 47.73
C GLN A 450 4.90 -28.61 46.46
#